data_AF-A0A955I594-F1
#
_entry.id   AF-A0A955I594-F1
#
_cell.length_a   1.000
_cell.length_b   1.000
_cell.length_c   1.000
_cell.angle_alpha   90.00
_cell.angle_beta   90.00
_cell.angle_gamma   90.00
#
_symmetry.space_group_name_H-M   'P 1'
#
loop_
_entity.id
_entity.type
_entity.pdbx_description
1 polymer ?
#
loop_
_entity_poly.entity_id
_entity_poly.type
_entity_poly.pdbx_seq_one_letter_code
_entity_poly.pdbx_strand_id
1 'polypeptide(L)'
;MLPEILSNDHCSLSSETDKLTLSAWMDYDKNGKFISIRISETIIRSLWRGDYDSVGRYIAVKHPEEKDTPKSKDGVLPPTETHTLLDDFYTLTQLVNTTHEELGKLEFDTNELSVEMDGAGEMSFSKRNRHIAHRMIETAMIEANRHIAKWMHDQELIVPSRVHQ
;
A
#
# COMPACT_ATOMS: atom_id res chain seq x y z
N MET A 1 -0.23 16.07 14.25
CA MET A 1 -0.06 14.75 14.92
C MET A 1 -1.09 14.63 16.03
N LEU A 2 -1.57 13.42 16.30
CA LEU A 2 -2.59 13.12 17.31
C LEU A 2 -1.96 12.57 18.60
N PRO A 3 -2.66 12.62 19.75
CA PRO A 3 -2.27 11.92 20.98
C PRO A 3 -2.13 10.41 20.79
N GLU A 4 -1.26 9.78 21.58
CA GLU A 4 -0.94 8.35 21.49
C GLU A 4 -2.18 7.45 21.58
N ILE A 5 -3.09 7.76 22.51
CA ILE A 5 -4.35 7.01 22.68
C ILE A 5 -5.20 7.01 21.41
N LEU A 6 -5.14 8.09 20.62
CA LEU A 6 -5.83 8.15 19.34
C LEU A 6 -5.02 7.45 18.24
N SER A 7 -3.71 7.68 18.15
CA SER A 7 -2.90 7.11 17.06
C SER A 7 -2.67 5.60 17.18
N ASN A 8 -2.32 5.13 18.37
CA ASN A 8 -1.83 3.77 18.61
C ASN A 8 -2.96 2.80 18.99
N ASP A 9 -4.01 3.29 19.65
CA ASP A 9 -5.11 2.45 20.12
C ASP A 9 -6.36 2.60 19.24
N HIS A 10 -6.96 3.79 19.19
CA HIS A 10 -8.29 3.94 18.58
C HIS A 10 -8.26 4.01 17.05
N CYS A 11 -7.32 4.75 16.46
CA CYS A 11 -7.21 4.92 15.01
C CYS A 11 -6.24 3.93 14.35
N SER A 12 -5.42 3.23 15.12
CA SER A 12 -4.58 2.14 14.60
C SER A 12 -5.45 1.01 14.08
N LEU A 13 -5.15 0.51 12.87
CA LEU A 13 -5.84 -0.61 12.26
C LEU A 13 -5.27 -1.96 12.74
N SER A 14 -5.18 -2.14 14.06
CA SER A 14 -4.75 -3.38 14.69
C SER A 14 -5.63 -4.56 14.27
N SER A 15 -5.02 -5.74 14.10
CA SER A 15 -5.74 -6.96 13.75
C SER A 15 -6.75 -7.36 14.83
N GLU A 16 -7.76 -8.14 14.43
CA GLU A 16 -8.75 -8.79 15.30
C GLU A 16 -9.65 -7.85 16.13
N THR A 17 -9.64 -6.56 15.81
CA THR A 17 -10.48 -5.54 16.47
C THR A 17 -11.30 -4.77 15.45
N ASP A 18 -12.53 -4.40 15.83
CA ASP A 18 -13.38 -3.58 14.98
C ASP A 18 -12.87 -2.14 14.96
N LYS A 19 -12.76 -1.56 13.76
CA LYS A 19 -12.24 -0.22 13.53
C LYS A 19 -13.18 0.55 12.62
N LEU A 20 -13.47 1.79 13.00
CA LEU A 20 -14.21 2.73 12.17
C LEU A 20 -13.28 3.28 11.09
N THR A 21 -13.70 3.21 9.84
CA THR A 21 -12.90 3.62 8.68
C THR A 21 -13.74 4.40 7.68
N LEU A 22 -13.10 5.33 6.97
CA LEU A 22 -13.63 5.86 5.72
C LEU A 22 -13.02 5.01 4.59
N SER A 23 -13.84 4.23 3.91
CA SER A 23 -13.40 3.32 2.85
C SER A 23 -13.68 3.89 1.47
N ALA A 24 -12.77 3.62 0.54
CA ALA A 24 -12.94 3.86 -0.89
C ALA A 24 -12.94 2.51 -1.63
N TRP A 25 -14.07 2.16 -2.27
CA TRP A 25 -14.13 1.05 -3.21
C TRP A 25 -13.88 1.57 -4.60
N MET A 26 -12.95 0.94 -5.30
CA MET A 26 -12.50 1.37 -6.62
C MET A 26 -12.60 0.19 -7.58
N ASP A 27 -13.36 0.37 -8.65
CA ASP A 27 -13.51 -0.64 -9.69
C ASP A 27 -12.55 -0.37 -10.83
N TYR A 28 -11.88 -1.42 -11.31
CA TYR A 28 -11.00 -1.39 -12.48
C TYR A 28 -11.46 -2.43 -13.49
N ASP A 29 -11.25 -2.13 -14.77
CA ASP A 29 -11.46 -3.12 -15.82
C ASP A 29 -10.28 -4.12 -15.88
N LYS A 30 -10.43 -5.14 -16.73
CA LYS A 30 -9.42 -6.18 -16.95
C LYS A 30 -8.07 -5.67 -17.48
N ASN A 31 -7.99 -4.42 -17.92
CA ASN A 31 -6.77 -3.79 -18.43
C ASN A 31 -6.15 -2.84 -17.39
N GLY A 32 -6.71 -2.73 -16.18
CA GLY A 32 -6.23 -1.79 -15.16
C GLY A 32 -6.75 -0.37 -15.33
N LYS A 33 -7.76 -0.14 -16.18
CA LYS A 33 -8.38 1.17 -16.33
C LYS A 33 -9.43 1.37 -15.24
N PHE A 34 -9.31 2.48 -14.52
CA PHE A 34 -10.29 2.91 -13.52
C PHE A 34 -11.69 3.09 -14.13
N ILE A 35 -12.71 2.57 -13.44
CA ILE A 35 -14.12 2.63 -13.81
C ILE A 35 -14.89 3.55 -12.87
N SER A 36 -14.84 3.28 -11.57
CA SER A 36 -15.69 3.96 -10.59
C SER A 36 -15.08 4.00 -9.19
N ILE A 37 -15.50 4.98 -8.39
CA ILE A 37 -15.18 5.06 -6.97
C ILE A 37 -16.45 5.29 -6.15
N ARG A 38 -16.56 4.59 -5.04
CA ARG A 38 -17.55 4.84 -3.99
C ARG A 38 -16.83 5.07 -2.67
N ILE A 39 -17.25 6.09 -1.94
CA ILE A 39 -16.70 6.42 -0.61
C ILE A 39 -17.81 6.27 0.43
N SER A 40 -17.52 5.63 1.56
CA SER A 40 -18.46 5.51 2.68
C SER A 40 -17.74 5.29 4.01
N GLU A 41 -18.37 5.74 5.09
CA GLU A 41 -18.04 5.30 6.44
C GLU A 41 -18.36 3.81 6.58
N THR A 42 -17.48 3.10 7.29
CA THR A 42 -17.43 1.63 7.37
C THR A 42 -16.89 1.16 8.71
N ILE A 43 -17.11 -0.12 8.99
CA ILE A 43 -16.45 -0.85 10.07
C ILE A 43 -15.67 -1.99 9.44
N ILE A 44 -14.40 -2.13 9.79
CA ILE A 44 -13.56 -3.26 9.36
C ILE A 44 -13.01 -4.00 10.57
N ARG A 45 -12.65 -5.27 10.37
CA ARG A 45 -11.83 -6.05 11.30
C ARG A 45 -10.67 -6.66 10.52
N SER A 46 -9.47 -6.14 10.73
CA SER A 46 -8.28 -6.62 10.00
C SER A 46 -7.98 -8.07 10.41
N LEU A 47 -7.91 -8.96 9.42
CA LEU A 47 -7.63 -10.38 9.63
C LEU A 47 -6.18 -10.62 10.06
N TRP A 48 -5.25 -9.82 9.53
CA TRP A 48 -3.82 -10.04 9.71
C TRP A 48 -3.06 -8.72 9.65
N ARG A 49 -2.12 -8.55 10.58
CA ARG A 49 -1.14 -7.46 10.54
C ARG A 49 0.09 -7.95 9.79
N GLY A 50 0.10 -7.71 8.48
CA GLY A 50 1.22 -8.08 7.63
C GLY A 50 2.42 -7.13 7.72
N ASP A 51 3.59 -7.69 7.47
CA ASP A 51 4.82 -6.95 7.17
C ASP A 51 5.20 -7.11 5.70
N TYR A 52 5.99 -6.16 5.19
CA TYR A 52 6.36 -6.11 3.77
C TYR A 52 7.15 -7.34 3.33
N ASP A 53 8.09 -7.83 4.15
CA ASP A 53 8.95 -8.95 3.78
C ASP A 53 8.14 -10.25 3.66
N SER A 54 7.22 -10.50 4.59
CA SER A 54 6.28 -11.63 4.55
C SER A 54 5.46 -11.64 3.25
N VAL A 55 4.85 -10.50 2.88
CA VAL A 55 4.06 -10.39 1.65
C VAL A 55 4.95 -10.50 0.42
N GLY A 56 6.09 -9.81 0.40
CA GLY A 56 7.00 -9.80 -0.73
C GLY A 56 7.56 -11.18 -1.03
N ARG A 57 7.84 -11.98 0.00
CA ARG A 57 8.27 -13.37 -0.16
C ARG A 57 7.17 -14.28 -0.66
N TYR A 58 5.95 -14.12 -0.14
CA TYR A 58 4.79 -14.86 -0.63
C TYR A 58 4.60 -14.64 -2.13
N ILE A 59 4.63 -13.38 -2.58
CA ILE A 59 4.53 -13.02 -4.00
C ILE A 59 5.71 -13.62 -4.79
N ALA A 60 6.95 -13.50 -4.31
CA ALA A 60 8.12 -14.07 -4.98
C ALA A 60 8.02 -15.59 -5.23
N VAL A 61 7.40 -16.32 -4.31
CA VAL A 61 7.20 -17.78 -4.45
C VAL A 61 6.08 -18.07 -5.44
N LYS A 62 4.99 -17.29 -5.42
CA LYS A 62 3.82 -17.46 -6.28
C LYS A 62 4.03 -16.99 -7.72
N HIS A 63 4.87 -15.97 -7.88
CA HIS A 63 5.15 -15.25 -9.13
C HIS A 63 6.67 -15.19 -9.37
N PRO A 64 7.29 -16.29 -9.86
CA PRO A 64 8.74 -16.37 -10.06
C PRO A 64 9.30 -15.36 -11.07
N GLU A 65 8.43 -14.75 -11.88
CA GLU A 65 8.76 -13.65 -12.79
C GLU A 65 9.03 -12.32 -12.09
N GLU A 66 8.54 -12.15 -10.85
CA GLU A 66 8.79 -10.96 -10.04
C GLU A 66 10.24 -10.93 -9.55
N LYS A 67 10.95 -9.86 -9.91
CA LYS A 67 12.37 -9.70 -9.62
C LYS A 67 12.61 -8.80 -8.41
N ASP A 68 11.68 -7.89 -8.12
CA ASP A 68 11.75 -6.94 -7.02
C ASP A 68 11.28 -7.64 -5.73
N THR A 69 12.14 -8.48 -5.16
CA THR A 69 11.83 -9.29 -3.99
C THR A 69 12.58 -8.83 -2.74
N PRO A 70 12.08 -9.13 -1.53
CA PRO A 70 12.81 -8.85 -0.30
C PRO A 70 14.21 -9.48 -0.32
N LYS A 71 15.20 -8.74 0.17
CA LYS A 71 16.57 -9.28 0.36
C LYS A 71 16.65 -10.18 1.58
N SER A 72 15.84 -9.91 2.61
CA SER A 72 15.79 -10.74 3.81
C SER A 72 15.04 -12.04 3.54
N LYS A 73 15.47 -13.10 4.25
CA LYS A 73 14.74 -14.37 4.37
C LYS A 73 13.90 -14.42 5.66
N ASP A 74 13.70 -13.27 6.30
CA ASP A 74 12.80 -13.13 7.44
C ASP A 74 11.35 -12.96 6.97
N GLY A 75 10.40 -13.01 7.90
CA GLY A 75 8.96 -12.96 7.62
C GLY A 75 8.27 -14.31 7.73
N VAL A 76 6.99 -14.26 8.06
CA VAL A 76 6.09 -15.40 8.24
C VAL A 76 5.17 -15.46 7.04
N LEU A 77 4.92 -16.66 6.50
CA LEU A 77 3.97 -16.79 5.39
C LEU A 77 2.60 -16.20 5.78
N PRO A 78 1.96 -15.39 4.92
CA PRO A 78 0.64 -14.86 5.18
C PRO A 78 -0.37 -16.00 5.45
N PRO A 79 -1.40 -15.76 6.28
CA PRO A 79 -2.49 -16.71 6.47
C PRO A 79 -3.09 -17.16 5.14
N THR A 80 -3.48 -18.42 5.02
CA THR A 80 -3.99 -18.97 3.75
C THR A 80 -5.23 -18.24 3.26
N GLU A 81 -6.04 -17.72 4.19
CA GLU A 81 -7.23 -16.93 3.93
C GLU A 81 -6.93 -15.61 3.19
N THR A 82 -5.70 -15.08 3.27
CA THR A 82 -5.31 -13.85 2.58
C THR A 82 -4.70 -14.10 1.21
N HIS A 83 -4.41 -15.35 0.83
CA HIS A 83 -3.62 -15.67 -0.37
C HIS A 83 -4.28 -15.15 -1.66
N THR A 84 -5.57 -15.44 -1.87
CA THR A 84 -6.31 -14.96 -3.04
C THR A 84 -6.32 -13.43 -3.11
N LEU A 85 -6.55 -12.76 -1.98
CA LEU A 85 -6.55 -11.30 -1.92
C LEU A 85 -5.18 -10.71 -2.30
N LEU A 86 -4.09 -11.33 -1.85
CA LEU A 86 -2.73 -10.89 -2.17
C LEU A 86 -2.41 -11.10 -3.66
N ASP A 87 -2.81 -12.23 -4.23
CA ASP A 87 -2.63 -12.53 -5.66
C ASP A 87 -3.42 -11.55 -6.55
N ASP A 88 -4.67 -11.28 -6.19
CA ASP A 88 -5.53 -10.31 -6.88
C ASP A 88 -4.95 -8.89 -6.77
N PHE A 89 -4.48 -8.51 -5.59
CA PHE A 89 -3.88 -7.20 -5.35
C PHE A 89 -2.58 -7.02 -6.13
N TYR A 90 -1.75 -8.07 -6.20
CA TYR A 90 -0.55 -8.07 -7.05
C TYR A 90 -0.92 -7.90 -8.52
N THR A 91 -1.87 -8.69 -9.02
CA THR A 91 -2.33 -8.63 -10.41
C THR A 91 -2.84 -7.23 -10.77
N LEU A 92 -3.69 -6.64 -9.92
CA LEU A 92 -4.19 -5.29 -10.12
C LEU A 92 -3.06 -4.25 -10.10
N THR A 93 -2.09 -4.39 -9.20
CA THR A 93 -0.93 -3.51 -9.11
C THR A 93 -0.13 -3.51 -10.42
N GLN A 94 0.09 -4.68 -11.02
CA GLN A 94 0.79 -4.79 -12.31
C GLN A 94 0.01 -4.07 -13.42
N LEU A 95 -1.29 -4.35 -13.55
CA LEU A 95 -2.15 -3.73 -14.57
C LEU A 95 -2.18 -2.19 -14.47
N VAL A 96 -2.34 -1.66 -13.26
CA VAL A 96 -2.34 -0.21 -13.01
C VAL A 96 -0.97 0.40 -13.32
N ASN A 97 0.12 -0.26 -12.93
CA ASN A 97 1.46 0.23 -13.22
C ASN A 97 1.76 0.25 -14.73
N THR A 98 1.39 -0.78 -15.48
CA THR A 98 1.51 -0.78 -16.94
C THR A 98 0.72 0.37 -17.56
N THR A 99 -0.52 0.59 -17.12
CA THR A 99 -1.33 1.74 -17.58
C THR A 99 -0.64 3.08 -17.29
N HIS A 100 0.01 3.21 -16.12
CA HIS A 100 0.74 4.42 -15.76
C HIS A 100 2.03 4.62 -16.57
N GLU A 101 2.75 3.56 -16.89
CA GLU A 101 3.93 3.61 -17.75
C GLU A 101 3.57 4.08 -19.16
N GLU A 102 2.46 3.58 -19.72
CA GLU A 102 1.93 4.03 -21.02
C GLU A 102 1.55 5.52 -21.02
N LEU A 103 1.12 6.04 -19.87
CA LEU A 103 0.79 7.46 -19.66
C LEU A 103 1.99 8.33 -19.29
N GLY A 104 3.21 7.77 -19.26
CA GLY A 104 4.45 8.51 -19.05
C GLY A 104 4.78 8.80 -17.58
N LYS A 105 4.38 7.92 -16.65
CA LYS A 105 4.76 8.04 -15.23
C LYS A 105 6.27 8.17 -15.06
N LEU A 106 6.70 9.23 -14.38
CA LEU A 106 8.08 9.41 -13.93
C LEU A 106 8.30 8.62 -12.64
N GLU A 107 9.22 7.66 -12.67
CA GLU A 107 9.74 7.06 -11.43
C GLU A 107 10.93 7.87 -10.93
N PHE A 108 10.78 8.44 -9.74
CA PHE A 108 11.89 9.01 -8.98
C PHE A 108 12.37 7.95 -7.98
N ASP A 109 13.53 7.33 -8.23
CA ASP A 109 14.21 6.51 -7.21
C ASP A 109 14.84 7.46 -6.19
N THR A 110 14.18 7.61 -5.04
CA THR A 110 14.72 8.38 -3.93
C THR A 110 15.60 7.46 -3.09
N ASN A 111 16.87 7.86 -2.88
CA ASN A 111 17.78 7.13 -2.00
C ASN A 111 17.41 7.38 -0.54
N GLU A 112 16.33 6.75 -0.07
CA GLU A 112 15.94 6.80 1.34
C GLU A 112 16.90 5.97 2.20
N LEU A 113 17.30 6.53 3.34
CA LEU A 113 18.16 5.90 4.33
C LEU A 113 17.31 5.15 5.35
N SER A 114 17.57 3.86 5.53
CA SER A 114 17.08 3.07 6.66
C SER A 114 18.09 3.15 7.80
N VAL A 115 17.60 3.38 9.02
CA VAL A 115 18.42 3.44 10.24
C VAL A 115 17.91 2.38 11.20
N GLU A 116 18.77 1.43 11.55
CA GLU A 116 18.49 0.42 12.57
C GLU A 116 19.38 0.68 13.78
N MET A 117 18.78 0.69 14.97
CA MET A 117 19.48 0.86 16.23
C MET A 117 19.41 -0.44 17.02
N ASP A 118 20.57 -0.94 17.44
CA ASP A 118 20.64 -2.15 18.24
C ASP A 118 20.33 -1.90 19.73
N GLY A 119 20.30 -2.97 20.53
CA GLY A 119 20.04 -2.88 21.97
C GLY A 119 21.14 -2.17 22.78
N ALA A 120 22.32 -1.93 22.20
CA ALA A 120 23.41 -1.17 22.79
C ALA A 120 23.39 0.31 22.38
N GLY A 121 22.49 0.70 21.46
CA GLY A 121 22.36 2.05 20.93
C GLY A 121 23.26 2.33 19.73
N GLU A 122 23.91 1.31 19.15
CA GLU A 122 24.66 1.48 17.90
C GLU A 122 23.72 1.58 16.72
N MET A 123 23.95 2.59 15.86
CA MET A 123 23.16 2.84 14.67
C MET A 123 23.85 2.27 13.43
N SER A 124 23.11 1.50 12.66
CA SER A 124 23.51 1.02 11.33
C SER A 124 22.65 1.68 10.26
N PHE A 125 23.26 1.92 9.10
CA PHE A 125 22.67 2.68 8.00
C PHE A 125 22.68 1.84 6.73
N SER A 126 21.54 1.73 6.08
CA SER A 126 21.41 1.02 4.81
C SER A 126 20.51 1.77 3.83
N LYS A 127 20.64 1.51 2.53
CA LYS A 127 19.65 2.01 1.55
C LYS A 127 18.36 1.23 1.78
N ARG A 128 17.24 1.95 1.91
CA ARG A 128 15.92 1.34 2.02
C ARG A 128 15.67 0.46 0.79
N ASN A 129 15.38 -0.82 1.03
CA ASN A 129 15.13 -1.78 -0.04
C ASN A 129 13.64 -1.77 -0.40
N ARG A 130 13.28 -1.00 -1.43
CA ARG A 130 11.93 -1.03 -2.01
C ARG A 130 11.78 -2.28 -2.87
N HIS A 131 10.71 -3.03 -2.64
CA HIS A 131 10.40 -4.26 -3.38
C HIS A 131 8.89 -4.37 -3.63
N ILE A 132 8.42 -5.46 -4.25
CA ILE A 132 7.04 -5.57 -4.75
C ILE A 132 5.95 -5.22 -3.73
N ALA A 133 6.02 -5.72 -2.50
CA ALA A 133 4.99 -5.40 -1.49
C ALA A 133 4.92 -3.90 -1.15
N HIS A 134 6.06 -3.20 -1.16
CA HIS A 134 6.08 -1.74 -1.01
C HIS A 134 5.39 -1.08 -2.21
N ARG A 135 5.72 -1.52 -3.43
CA ARG A 135 5.10 -1.02 -4.67
C ARG A 135 3.59 -1.24 -4.70
N MET A 136 3.10 -2.38 -4.23
CA MET A 136 1.66 -2.68 -4.13
C MET A 136 0.93 -1.64 -3.27
N ILE A 137 1.43 -1.40 -2.06
CA ILE A 137 0.84 -0.40 -1.16
C ILE A 137 1.00 1.02 -1.74
N GLU A 138 2.15 1.38 -2.29
CA GLU A 138 2.37 2.67 -2.95
C GLU A 138 1.37 2.91 -4.07
N THR A 139 1.20 1.95 -4.97
CA THR A 139 0.23 2.03 -6.07
C THR A 139 -1.19 2.20 -5.55
N ALA A 140 -1.62 1.40 -4.56
CA ALA A 140 -2.95 1.54 -3.97
C ALA A 140 -3.20 2.92 -3.35
N MET A 141 -2.20 3.45 -2.60
CA MET A 141 -2.33 4.76 -1.96
C MET A 141 -2.33 5.91 -2.97
N ILE A 142 -1.52 5.80 -4.04
CA ILE A 142 -1.53 6.78 -5.14
C ILE A 142 -2.89 6.80 -5.82
N GLU A 143 -3.42 5.62 -6.18
CA GLU A 143 -4.72 5.51 -6.83
C GLU A 143 -5.85 6.04 -5.96
N ALA A 144 -5.90 5.65 -4.69
CA ALA A 144 -6.88 6.16 -3.74
C ALA A 144 -6.83 7.69 -3.66
N ASN A 145 -5.65 8.28 -3.45
CA ASN A 145 -5.50 9.73 -3.36
C ASN A 145 -5.91 10.45 -4.65
N ARG A 146 -5.48 9.94 -5.81
CA ARG A 146 -5.78 10.53 -7.12
C ARG A 146 -7.28 10.53 -7.39
N HIS A 147 -7.94 9.42 -7.17
CA HIS A 147 -9.36 9.26 -7.48
C HIS A 147 -10.27 9.93 -6.44
N ILE A 148 -9.87 9.96 -5.16
CA ILE A 148 -10.55 10.76 -4.14
C ILE A 148 -10.43 12.25 -4.46
N ALA A 149 -9.24 12.74 -4.83
CA ALA A 149 -9.05 14.14 -5.21
C ALA A 149 -9.91 14.52 -6.42
N LYS A 150 -9.95 13.65 -7.45
CA LYS A 150 -10.85 13.84 -8.60
C LYS A 150 -12.32 13.84 -8.19
N TRP A 151 -12.74 12.87 -7.37
CA TRP A 151 -14.11 12.77 -6.89
C TRP A 151 -14.52 14.04 -6.12
N MET A 152 -13.66 14.53 -5.21
CA MET A 152 -13.91 15.77 -4.46
C MET A 152 -14.01 16.99 -5.39
N HIS A 153 -13.15 17.06 -6.41
CA HIS A 153 -13.19 18.12 -7.41
C HIS A 153 -14.49 18.10 -8.24
N ASP A 154 -14.91 16.91 -8.70
CA ASP A 154 -16.15 16.74 -9.47
C ASP A 154 -17.41 17.07 -8.63
N GLN A 155 -17.31 17.01 -7.29
CA GLN A 155 -18.35 17.45 -6.35
C GLN A 155 -18.23 18.93 -5.94
N GLU A 156 -17.33 19.69 -6.57
CA GLU A 156 -17.06 21.11 -6.27
C GLU A 156 -16.69 21.38 -4.79
N LEU A 157 -16.12 20.39 -4.11
CA LEU A 157 -15.67 20.54 -2.73
C LEU A 157 -14.37 21.35 -2.68
N ILE A 158 -14.34 22.37 -1.82
CA ILE A 158 -13.12 23.15 -1.56
C ILE A 158 -12.24 22.36 -0.58
N VAL A 159 -11.22 21.69 -1.10
CA VAL A 159 -10.31 20.85 -0.33
C VAL A 159 -8.84 21.25 -0.52
N PRO A 160 -7.99 21.08 0.51
CA PRO A 160 -6.55 21.23 0.33
C PRO A 160 -6.04 20.24 -0.73
N SER A 161 -5.37 20.76 -1.76
CA SER A 161 -4.78 19.95 -2.85
C SER A 161 -3.26 20.07 -2.84
N ARG A 162 -2.56 18.98 -3.21
CA ARG A 162 -1.10 18.99 -3.40
C ARG A 162 -0.80 19.08 -4.90
N VAL A 163 -0.10 20.15 -5.31
CA VAL A 163 0.25 20.41 -6.72
C VAL A 163 1.77 20.44 -6.85
N HIS A 164 2.30 19.72 -7.85
CA HIS A 164 3.71 19.77 -8.25
C HIS A 164 3.79 20.46 -9.62
N GLN A 165 4.69 21.43 -9.76
CA GLN A 165 5.00 22.11 -11.02
C GLN A 165 6.17 21.46 -11.75
#